data_AF-A0A3D4NPI6-F1
#
_entry.id   AF-A0A3D4NPI6-F1
#
_cell.length_a   1.000
_cell.length_b   1.000
_cell.length_c   1.000
_cell.angle_alpha   90.00
_cell.angle_beta   90.00
_cell.angle_gamma   90.00
#
_symmetry.space_group_name_H-M   'P 1'
#
loop_
_entity.id
_entity.type
_entity.pdbx_description
1 polymer ?
#
loop_
_entity_poly.entity_id
_entity_poly.type
_entity_poly.pdbx_seq_one_letter_code
_entity_poly.pdbx_strand_id
1 'polypeptide(L)' 'MALQALRADPSHLDKIASLFDAYRGFYGQPSNLTQSRDFIAERIARD' A
#
# COMPACT_ATOMS: atom_id res chain seq x y z
N MET A 1 21.11 8.03 11.53
CA MET A 1 19.76 7.43 11.50
C MET A 1 19.88 6.01 10.99
N ALA A 2 19.45 5.03 11.78
CA ALA A 2 19.34 3.65 11.29
C ALA A 2 18.01 3.49 10.57
N LEU A 3 18.03 2.97 9.35
CA LEU A 3 16.83 2.58 8.61
C LEU A 3 16.49 1.14 8.99
N GLN A 4 15.22 0.89 9.30
CA GLN A 4 14.71 -0.46 9.56
C GLN A 4 13.74 -0.84 8.45
N ALA A 5 13.99 -1.97 7.80
CA ALA A 5 13.05 -2.60 6.90
C ALA A 5 12.33 -3.74 7.62
N LEU A 6 11.00 -3.79 7.51
CA LEU A 6 10.14 -4.79 8.13
C LEU A 6 9.23 -5.39 7.05
N ARG A 7 8.86 -6.67 7.18
CA ARG A 7 7.82 -7.26 6.33
C ARG A 7 6.48 -6.65 6.73
N ALA A 8 5.70 -6.22 5.74
CA ALA A 8 4.37 -5.67 5.99
C ALA A 8 3.40 -6.78 6.40
N ASP A 9 2.62 -6.52 7.44
CA ASP A 9 1.49 -7.35 7.88
C ASP A 9 0.18 -6.54 7.81
N PRO A 10 -1.00 -7.13 8.10
CA PRO A 10 -2.28 -6.43 7.99
C PRO A 10 -2.41 -5.13 8.81
N SER A 11 -1.62 -4.96 9.88
CA SER A 11 -1.63 -3.72 10.67
C SER A 11 -1.07 -2.51 9.91
N HIS A 12 -0.34 -2.76 8.82
CA HIS A 12 0.26 -1.72 7.97
C HIS A 12 -0.63 -1.33 6.79
N LEU A 13 -1.76 -2.02 6.59
CA LEU A 13 -2.57 -1.95 5.37
C LEU A 13 -2.94 -0.52 4.98
N ASP A 14 -3.52 0.25 5.89
CA ASP A 14 -4.03 1.58 5.56
C ASP A 14 -2.89 2.56 5.19
N LYS A 15 -1.74 2.47 5.87
CA LYS A 15 -0.56 3.29 5.56
C LYS A 15 0.00 2.96 4.17
N ILE A 16 0.12 1.67 3.85
CA ILE A 16 0.63 1.22 2.55
C ILE A 16 -0.36 1.54 1.44
N ALA A 17 -1.66 1.38 1.67
CA ALA A 17 -2.71 1.67 0.70
C ALA A 17 -2.69 3.15 0.26
N SER A 18 -2.59 4.10 1.20
CA SER A 18 -2.48 5.52 0.87
C SER A 18 -1.20 5.85 0.11
N LEU A 19 -0.06 5.26 0.49
CA LEU A 19 1.20 5.46 -0.23
C LEU A 19 1.14 4.88 -1.65
N PHE A 20 0.54 3.70 -1.80
CA PHE A 20 0.35 3.04 -3.09
C PHE A 20 -0.59 3.84 -4.01
N ASP A 21 -1.67 4.41 -3.47
CA ASP A 21 -2.58 5.26 -4.24
C ASP A 21 -1.87 6.54 -4.74
N ALA A 22 -1.07 7.18 -3.88
CA ALA A 22 -0.25 8.33 -4.27
C ALA A 22 0.80 7.95 -5.32
N TYR A 23 1.43 6.79 -5.18
CA TYR A 23 2.35 6.23 -6.17
C TYR A 23 1.67 6.03 -7.53
N ARG A 24 0.45 5.49 -7.56
CA ARG A 24 -0.35 5.38 -8.79
C ARG A 24 -0.63 6.76 -9.41
N GLY A 25 -1.01 7.73 -8.58
CA GLY A 25 -1.24 9.11 -9.01
C GLY A 25 0.00 9.78 -9.60
N PHE A 26 1.18 9.52 -9.05
CA PHE A 26 2.46 9.99 -9.61
C PHE A 26 2.68 9.49 -11.05
N TYR A 27 2.19 8.29 -11.37
CA TYR A 27 2.21 7.73 -12.73
C TYR A 27 0.96 8.06 -13.56
N GLY A 28 0.18 9.06 -13.17
CA GLY A 28 -0.96 9.56 -13.94
C GLY A 28 -2.23 8.71 -13.85
N GLN A 29 -2.29 7.73 -12.94
CA GLN A 29 -3.51 6.99 -12.69
C GLN A 29 -4.48 7.79 -11.81
N PRO A 30 -5.80 7.66 -12.00
CA PRO A 30 -6.76 8.26 -11.09
C PRO A 30 -6.66 7.64 -9.69
N SER A 31 -6.74 8.48 -8.66
CA SER A 31 -6.83 8.04 -7.27
C SER A 31 -8.06 7.16 -7.07
N ASN A 32 -7.86 6.03 -6.41
CA ASN A 32 -8.92 5.14 -5.96
C ASN A 32 -8.44 4.38 -4.73
N LEU A 33 -8.58 5.00 -3.56
CA LEU A 33 -8.06 4.46 -2.31
C LEU A 33 -8.67 3.10 -1.94
N THR A 34 -9.96 2.88 -2.20
CA THR A 34 -10.62 1.60 -1.94
C THR A 34 -9.97 0.49 -2.76
N GLN A 35 -9.82 0.70 -4.08
CA GLN A 35 -9.16 -0.28 -4.95
C GLN A 35 -7.70 -0.50 -4.54
N SER A 36 -6.97 0.57 -4.21
CA SER A 36 -5.59 0.51 -3.75
C SER A 36 -5.47 -0.31 -2.45
N ARG A 37 -6.41 -0.16 -1.51
CA ARG A 37 -6.47 -0.91 -0.26
C ARG A 37 -6.75 -2.39 -0.48
N ASP A 38 -7.78 -2.71 -1.27
CA ASP A 38 -8.16 -4.10 -1.55
C ASP A 38 -7.01 -4.86 -2.24
N PHE A 39 -6.35 -4.22 -3.20
CA PHE A 39 -5.20 -4.75 -3.91
C PHE A 39 -4.00 -5.09 -3.00
N ILE A 40 -3.73 -4.26 -1.99
CA ILE A 40 -2.66 -4.50 -1.01
C ILE A 40 -3.08 -5.56 0.00
N ALA A 41 -4.33 -5.55 0.47
CA ALA A 41 -4.86 -6.55 1.40
C ALA A 41 -4.77 -7.96 0.82
N GLU A 42 -5.15 -8.15 -0.45
CA GLU A 42 -5.02 -9.44 -1.14
C GLU A 42 -3.56 -9.93 -1.21
N ARG A 43 -2.59 -9.03 -1.36
CA ARG A 43 -1.17 -9.39 -1.41
C ARG A 43 -0.66 -9.83 -0.07
N ILE A 44 -0.92 -9.06 0.97
CA ILE A 44 -0.52 -9.39 2.34
C ILE A 44 -1.11 -10.74 2.76
N ALA A 45 -2.32 -11.08 2.32
CA ALA A 45 -2.97 -12.35 2.67
C ALA A 45 -2.43 -13.59 1.93
N ARG A 46 -1.72 -13.41 0.80
CA ARG A 46 -1.15 -14.51 -0.02
C ARG A 46 0.32 -14.79 0.28
N ASP A 47 0.89 -13.99 1.14
CA ASP A 47 2.30 -13.93 1.48
C ASP A 47 2.61 -14.76 2.73
#